data_AF-A0ABC8R4S1-F1
#
_entry.id   AF-A0ABC8R4S1-F1
#
_cell.length_a   1.000
_cell.length_b   1.000
_cell.length_c   1.000
_cell.angle_alpha   90.00
_cell.angle_beta   90.00
_cell.angle_gamma   90.00
#
_symmetry.space_group_name_H-M   'P 1'
#
loop_
_entity.id
_entity.type
_entity.pdbx_description
1 polymer ?
#
loop_
_entity_poly.entity_id
_entity_poly.type
_entity_poly.pdbx_seq_one_letter_code
_entity_poly.pdbx_strand_id
1 'polypeptide(L)'
;MPKGLKYYFTSLTSLKNHTTVWSFDPCSYAFLGEENAFTFRGASDFLDPDFMNKTLAIVPIVLDWVIGNLSCAQAKAANDYACRGNSYCNDSDSGFGGYRCSCNQGYEGNPYLSPGCQGVVFYNEQY
;
A
#
# COMPACT_ATOMS: atom_id res chain seq x y z
N MET A 1 1.42 -2.47 -8.57
CA MET A 1 1.73 -1.02 -8.65
C MET A 1 3.11 -0.84 -9.29
N PRO A 2 3.31 0.11 -10.22
CA PRO A 2 4.64 0.39 -10.74
C PRO A 2 5.54 0.96 -9.65
N LYS A 3 6.80 0.50 -9.61
CA LYS A 3 7.79 1.01 -8.67
C LYS A 3 7.99 2.51 -8.90
N GLY A 4 8.00 3.26 -7.80
CA GLY A 4 8.25 4.71 -7.84
C GLY A 4 7.05 5.57 -8.25
N LEU A 5 5.82 5.04 -8.24
CA LEU A 5 4.61 5.85 -8.38
C LEU A 5 4.50 6.85 -7.22
N LYS A 6 4.62 8.16 -7.52
CA LYS A 6 4.49 9.24 -6.52
C LYS A 6 3.08 9.82 -6.44
N TYR A 7 2.36 9.80 -7.55
CA TYR A 7 1.06 10.43 -7.68
C TYR A 7 0.17 9.62 -8.61
N TYR A 8 -1.09 9.46 -8.24
CA TYR A 8 -2.12 8.83 -9.04
C TYR A 8 -3.31 9.79 -9.13
N PHE A 9 -3.74 10.11 -10.35
CA PHE A 9 -4.92 10.90 -10.63
C PHE A 9 -5.85 10.11 -11.54
N THR A 10 -7.11 10.04 -11.14
CA THR A 10 -8.18 9.47 -11.95
C THR A 10 -9.24 10.54 -12.17
N SER A 11 -9.73 10.64 -13.39
CA SER A 11 -10.83 11.52 -13.76
C SER A 11 -11.80 10.71 -14.61
N LEU A 12 -13.08 10.81 -14.24
CA LEU A 12 -14.18 10.17 -14.96
C LEU A 12 -15.07 11.24 -15.56
N THR A 13 -15.45 11.02 -16.81
CA THR A 13 -16.48 11.80 -17.49
C THR A 13 -17.53 10.85 -18.03
N SER A 14 -18.78 11.30 -18.03
CA SER A 14 -19.90 10.52 -18.55
C SER A 14 -20.26 10.96 -19.96
N LEU A 15 -20.49 10.00 -20.86
CA LEU A 15 -21.02 10.29 -22.19
C LEU A 15 -22.50 10.67 -22.06
N LYS A 16 -22.87 11.86 -22.56
CA LYS A 16 -24.25 12.40 -22.52
C LYS A 16 -24.88 12.34 -21.11
N ASN A 17 -24.11 12.50 -20.04
CA ASN A 17 -24.59 12.39 -18.66
C ASN A 17 -25.39 11.12 -18.38
N HIS A 18 -25.01 9.99 -19.00
CA HIS A 18 -25.69 8.69 -18.87
C HIS A 18 -27.17 8.68 -19.29
N THR A 19 -27.67 9.74 -19.95
CA THR A 19 -29.09 9.87 -20.32
C THR A 19 -29.63 8.70 -21.13
N THR A 20 -28.79 8.01 -21.91
CA THR A 20 -29.19 6.85 -22.73
C THR A 20 -29.02 5.50 -22.03
N VAL A 21 -28.36 5.45 -20.86
CA VAL A 21 -28.05 4.20 -20.12
C VAL A 21 -28.50 4.26 -18.65
N TRP A 22 -29.21 5.32 -18.26
CA TRP A 22 -29.64 5.60 -16.89
C TRP A 22 -30.38 4.45 -16.20
N SER A 23 -31.05 3.60 -16.96
CA SER A 23 -31.79 2.44 -16.43
C SER A 23 -30.91 1.36 -15.82
N PHE A 24 -29.62 1.31 -16.17
CA PHE A 24 -28.70 0.31 -15.64
C PHE A 24 -27.32 0.84 -15.26
N ASP A 25 -26.95 2.06 -15.67
CA ASP A 25 -25.67 2.70 -15.36
C ASP A 25 -25.87 4.20 -15.05
N PRO A 26 -26.35 4.55 -13.84
CA PRO A 26 -26.51 5.95 -13.44
C PRO A 26 -25.20 6.60 -12.96
N CYS A 27 -24.13 5.82 -12.73
CA CYS A 27 -22.91 6.25 -12.04
C CYS A 27 -21.65 5.71 -12.70
N SER A 28 -20.62 6.53 -12.89
CA SER A 28 -19.30 6.05 -13.34
C SER A 28 -18.42 5.67 -12.14
N TYR A 29 -17.69 4.56 -12.24
CA TYR A 29 -16.77 4.08 -11.20
C TYR A 29 -15.33 4.02 -11.69
N ALA A 30 -14.39 4.44 -10.84
CA ALA A 30 -12.96 4.29 -11.07
C ALA A 30 -12.30 4.03 -9.73
N PHE A 31 -11.39 3.07 -9.73
CA PHE A 31 -10.63 2.68 -8.56
C PHE A 31 -9.26 2.18 -9.00
N LEU A 32 -8.33 2.13 -8.06
CA LEU A 32 -7.00 1.61 -8.26
C LEU A 32 -6.92 0.25 -7.58
N GLY A 33 -6.49 -0.77 -8.31
CA GLY A 33 -6.40 -2.14 -7.82
C GLY A 33 -5.21 -2.87 -8.42
N GLU A 34 -4.87 -4.01 -7.83
CA GLU A 34 -3.94 -4.95 -8.45
C GLU A 34 -4.55 -5.60 -9.70
N GLU A 35 -3.71 -5.98 -10.67
CA GLU A 35 -4.11 -6.45 -12.01
C GLU A 35 -5.16 -7.57 -11.99
N ASN A 36 -5.16 -8.42 -10.95
CA ASN A 36 -6.08 -9.55 -10.82
C ASN A 36 -7.05 -9.43 -9.64
N ALA A 37 -7.13 -8.26 -8.99
CA ALA A 37 -8.00 -8.06 -7.82
C ALA A 37 -9.48 -7.86 -8.20
N PHE A 38 -9.78 -7.54 -9.45
CA PHE A 38 -11.13 -7.25 -9.91
C PHE A 38 -11.43 -7.92 -11.24
N THR A 39 -12.62 -8.53 -11.37
CA THR A 39 -13.13 -9.10 -12.62
C THR A 39 -14.42 -8.39 -12.99
N PHE A 40 -14.43 -7.71 -14.15
CA PHE A 40 -15.62 -7.02 -14.63
C PHE A 40 -16.66 -8.01 -15.16
N ARG A 41 -17.88 -7.96 -14.62
CA ARG A 41 -19.01 -8.85 -14.94
C ARG A 41 -20.06 -8.21 -15.87
N GLY A 42 -19.70 -7.10 -16.52
CA GLY A 42 -20.58 -6.41 -17.46
C GLY A 42 -21.75 -5.68 -16.77
N ALA A 43 -22.93 -5.70 -17.38
CA ALA A 43 -24.12 -5.00 -16.87
C ALA A 43 -24.52 -5.37 -15.43
N SER A 44 -24.17 -6.57 -14.98
CA SER A 44 -24.45 -7.02 -13.62
C SER A 44 -23.72 -6.20 -12.54
N ASP A 45 -22.53 -5.67 -12.83
CA ASP A 45 -21.80 -4.80 -11.92
C ASP A 45 -22.44 -3.40 -11.83
N PHE A 46 -22.94 -2.86 -12.94
CA PHE A 46 -23.62 -1.55 -12.95
C PHE A 46 -25.00 -1.57 -12.28
N LEU A 47 -25.68 -2.72 -12.34
CA LEU A 47 -26.97 -2.94 -11.69
C LEU A 47 -26.84 -3.28 -10.20
N ASP A 48 -25.63 -3.55 -9.70
CA ASP A 48 -25.40 -3.92 -8.31
C ASP A 48 -25.38 -2.66 -7.43
N PRO A 49 -26.42 -2.42 -6.59
CA PRO A 49 -26.47 -1.22 -5.75
C PRO A 49 -25.35 -1.19 -4.69
N ASP A 50 -24.71 -2.34 -4.45
CA ASP A 50 -23.64 -2.51 -3.49
C ASP A 50 -22.26 -2.62 -4.17
N PHE A 51 -22.17 -2.33 -5.47
CA PHE A 51 -20.95 -2.45 -6.28
C PHE A 51 -19.75 -1.78 -5.61
N MET A 52 -19.93 -0.56 -5.09
CA MET A 52 -18.85 0.21 -4.47
C MET A 52 -18.32 -0.45 -3.19
N ASN A 53 -19.21 -0.90 -2.29
CA ASN A 53 -18.79 -1.52 -1.03
C ASN A 53 -18.13 -2.88 -1.29
N LYS A 54 -18.67 -3.68 -2.22
CA LYS A 54 -18.04 -4.94 -2.66
C LYS A 54 -16.67 -4.70 -3.26
N THR A 55 -16.53 -3.70 -4.12
CA THR A 55 -15.24 -3.33 -4.72
C THR A 55 -14.22 -2.91 -3.66
N LEU A 56 -14.62 -2.07 -2.70
CA LEU A 56 -13.76 -1.68 -1.58
C LEU A 56 -13.33 -2.86 -0.71
N ALA A 57 -14.17 -3.88 -0.57
CA ALA A 57 -13.87 -5.08 0.21
C ALA A 57 -12.92 -6.06 -0.50
N ILE A 58 -12.97 -6.13 -1.84
CA ILE A 58 -12.23 -7.14 -2.62
C ILE A 58 -10.99 -6.61 -3.33
N VAL A 59 -10.87 -5.29 -3.51
CA VAL A 59 -9.74 -4.67 -4.21
C VAL A 59 -8.78 -4.05 -3.18
N PRO A 60 -7.78 -4.83 -2.67
CA PRO A 60 -6.82 -4.30 -1.73
C PRO A 60 -5.90 -3.27 -2.40
N ILE A 61 -5.56 -2.22 -1.67
CA ILE A 61 -4.51 -1.28 -2.04
C ILE A 61 -3.34 -1.49 -1.10
N VAL A 62 -2.22 -1.96 -1.66
CA VAL A 62 -0.94 -2.05 -0.93
C VAL A 62 -0.09 -0.85 -1.31
N LEU A 63 0.21 0.00 -0.33
CA LEU A 63 1.08 1.16 -0.51
C LEU A 63 2.51 0.80 -0.17
N ASP A 64 3.38 0.92 -1.17
CA ASP A 64 4.82 0.81 -1.01
C ASP A 64 5.40 2.22 -0.72
N TRP A 65 5.71 2.51 0.54
CA TRP A 65 6.23 3.82 0.99
C TRP A 65 7.70 3.80 1.42
N VAL A 66 8.41 4.93 1.38
CA VAL A 66 9.81 5.04 1.84
C VAL A 66 9.99 6.26 2.73
N ILE A 67 11.05 6.29 3.54
CA ILE A 67 11.41 7.44 4.37
C ILE A 67 12.30 8.38 3.56
N GLY A 68 11.85 9.63 3.44
CA GLY A 68 12.63 10.71 2.85
C GLY A 68 13.14 10.38 1.44
N ASN A 69 14.26 10.99 1.09
CA ASN A 69 14.95 10.79 -0.20
C ASN A 69 16.42 10.39 -0.04
N LEU A 70 16.88 10.21 1.20
CA LEU A 70 18.26 9.82 1.52
C LEU A 70 18.44 8.30 1.46
N SER A 71 19.63 7.85 1.10
CA SER A 71 20.04 6.47 1.33
C SER A 71 20.26 6.18 2.82
N CYS A 72 20.31 4.90 3.19
CA CYS A 72 20.66 4.42 4.52
C CYS A 72 21.97 5.02 5.03
N ALA A 73 23.00 5.07 4.17
CA ALA A 73 24.31 5.62 4.54
C ALA A 73 24.22 7.12 4.84
N GLN A 74 23.49 7.86 4.01
CA GLN A 74 23.29 9.30 4.19
C GLN A 74 22.44 9.61 5.41
N ALA A 75 21.34 8.88 5.63
CA ALA A 75 20.44 9.09 6.77
C ALA A 75 21.14 8.85 8.12
N LYS A 76 21.98 7.80 8.21
CA LYS A 76 22.82 7.52 9.39
C LYS A 76 23.81 8.64 9.67
N ALA A 77 24.39 9.26 8.63
CA ALA A 77 25.32 10.36 8.79
C ALA A 77 24.63 11.69 9.14
N ALA A 78 23.40 11.90 8.67
CA ALA A 78 22.65 13.15 8.85
C ALA A 78 21.89 13.25 10.19
N ASN A 79 21.96 12.23 11.05
CA ASN A 79 21.15 12.09 12.27
C ASN A 79 19.61 12.13 12.03
N ASP A 80 19.19 11.91 10.79
CA ASP A 80 17.78 11.76 10.36
C ASP A 80 17.44 10.27 10.17
N TYR A 81 18.08 9.42 10.98
CA TYR A 81 17.94 7.97 10.91
C TYR A 81 16.75 7.51 11.75
N ALA A 82 15.73 7.00 11.06
CA ALA A 82 14.45 6.67 11.66
C ALA A 82 14.39 5.27 12.29
N CYS A 83 15.30 4.36 11.93
CA CYS A 83 15.26 2.98 12.42
C CYS A 83 15.67 2.90 13.89
N ARG A 84 14.87 2.20 14.69
CA ARG A 84 15.03 2.09 16.15
C ARG A 84 15.18 0.64 16.60
N GLY A 85 15.84 0.46 17.75
CA GLY A 85 16.04 -0.84 18.37
C GLY A 85 16.81 -1.82 17.49
N ASN A 86 16.44 -3.10 17.56
CA ASN A 86 17.09 -4.18 16.81
C ASN A 86 16.59 -4.26 15.36
N SER A 87 16.82 -3.19 14.59
CA SER A 87 16.42 -3.09 13.19
C SER A 87 17.59 -2.68 12.29
N TYR A 88 17.45 -2.99 11.01
CA TYR A 88 18.37 -2.60 9.94
C TYR A 88 17.65 -1.76 8.89
N CYS A 89 18.45 -1.07 8.10
CA CYS A 89 18.00 -0.15 7.06
C CYS A 89 18.16 -0.79 5.69
N ASN A 90 17.15 -0.61 4.84
CA ASN A 90 17.10 -1.07 3.46
C ASN A 90 16.90 0.11 2.51
N ASP A 91 17.86 0.32 1.60
CA ASP A 91 17.72 1.33 0.56
C ASP A 91 16.57 0.98 -0.39
N SER A 92 15.84 2.01 -0.80
CA SER A 92 14.78 1.89 -1.80
C SER A 92 15.37 1.63 -3.19
N ASP A 93 14.77 0.69 -3.91
CA ASP A 93 15.07 0.42 -5.33
C ASP A 93 14.15 1.19 -6.29
N SER A 94 13.35 2.13 -5.78
CA SER A 94 12.38 2.91 -6.56
C SER A 94 13.01 3.93 -7.54
N GLY A 95 14.32 4.14 -7.46
CA GLY A 95 15.05 5.14 -8.26
C GLY A 95 14.90 6.58 -7.76
N PHE A 96 14.06 6.83 -6.75
CA PHE A 96 13.83 8.16 -6.18
C PHE A 96 14.52 8.40 -4.83
N GLY A 97 15.38 7.46 -4.42
CA GLY A 97 15.99 7.45 -3.09
C GLY A 97 15.00 7.06 -1.99
N GLY A 98 15.44 7.26 -0.75
CA GLY A 98 14.71 6.87 0.44
C GLY A 98 15.08 5.47 0.92
N TYR A 99 14.63 5.13 2.13
CA TYR A 99 14.93 3.84 2.76
C TYR A 99 13.76 3.35 3.62
N ARG A 100 13.88 2.11 4.10
CA ARG A 100 12.97 1.47 5.04
C ARG A 100 13.72 0.83 6.18
N CYS A 101 13.02 0.62 7.29
CA CYS A 101 13.52 -0.12 8.43
C CYS A 101 12.84 -1.49 8.51
N SER A 102 13.62 -2.51 8.85
CA SER A 102 13.15 -3.88 9.04
C SER A 102 13.78 -4.47 10.29
N CYS A 103 13.04 -5.28 11.03
CA CYS A 103 13.59 -5.92 12.23
C CYS A 103 14.69 -6.93 11.87
N ASN A 104 15.74 -6.98 12.68
CA ASN A 104 16.76 -8.02 12.58
C ASN A 104 16.11 -9.40 12.75
N GLN A 105 16.77 -10.42 12.20
CA GLN A 105 16.31 -11.80 12.37
C GLN A 105 16.16 -12.17 13.86
N GLY A 106 15.01 -12.74 14.23
CA GLY A 106 14.67 -13.09 15.62
C GLY A 106 14.04 -11.95 16.43
N TYR A 107 13.78 -10.79 15.82
CA TYR A 107 13.11 -9.66 16.44
C TYR A 107 11.82 -9.30 15.72
N GLU A 108 10.81 -8.88 16.48
CA GLU A 108 9.50 -8.47 15.97
C GLU A 108 9.08 -7.12 16.58
N GLY A 109 8.12 -6.46 15.94
CA GLY A 109 7.60 -5.16 16.35
C GLY A 109 7.72 -4.10 15.26
N ASN A 110 7.52 -2.84 15.64
CA ASN A 110 7.59 -1.72 14.70
C ASN A 110 8.99 -1.08 14.75
N PRO A 111 9.80 -1.18 13.68
CA PRO A 111 11.17 -0.67 13.68
C PRO A 111 11.26 0.87 13.67
N TYR A 112 10.13 1.59 13.54
CA TYR A 112 10.08 3.06 13.48
C TYR A 112 9.68 3.70 14.81
N LEU A 113 9.04 2.94 15.71
CA LEU A 113 8.54 3.43 17.00
C LEU A 113 9.44 2.98 18.14
N SER A 114 9.41 3.66 19.28
CA SER A 114 10.01 3.15 20.52
C SER A 114 9.07 2.10 21.13
N PRO A 115 9.56 0.95 21.63
CA PRO A 115 10.96 0.54 21.85
C PRO A 115 11.67 -0.10 20.64
N GLY A 116 11.03 -0.12 19.48
CA GLY A 116 11.56 -0.70 18.24
C GLY A 116 11.23 -2.18 18.14
N CYS A 117 12.13 -2.94 17.52
CA CYS A 117 12.02 -4.39 17.44
C CYS A 117 12.53 -5.06 18.73
N GLN A 118 11.70 -5.93 19.30
CA GLN A 118 11.95 -6.69 20.52
C GLN A 118 12.18 -8.17 20.19
N GLY A 119 13.02 -8.84 20.99
CA GLY A 119 13.38 -10.23 20.74
C GLY A 119 12.20 -11.15 21.01
N VAL A 120 12.02 -12.15 20.15
CA VAL A 120 11.02 -13.21 20.37
C VAL A 120 11.59 -14.20 21.40
N VAL A 121 11.02 -14.22 22.60
CA VAL A 121 11.40 -15.20 23.63
C VAL A 121 10.67 -16.51 23.32
N PHE A 122 11.39 -17.51 22.83
CA PHE A 122 10.87 -18.87 22.73
C PHE A 122 10.94 -19.53 24.10
N TYR A 123 9.79 -19.73 24.75
CA TYR A 123 9.70 -20.69 25.84
C TYR A 123 9.72 -22.09 25.24
N ASN A 124 10.82 -22.82 25.42
CA ASN A 124 10.83 -24.25 25.17
C ASN A 124 9.98 -24.91 26.26
N GLU A 125 8.71 -25.19 25.97
CA GLU A 125 7.97 -26.21 26.72
C GLU A 125 8.48 -27.58 26.28
N GLN A 126 9.62 -28.00 26.84
CA GLN A 126 10.00 -29.41 26.87
C GLN A 126 9.35 -30.04 28.11
N TYR A 127 8.32 -30.86 27.87
CA TYR A 127 7.97 -32.00 28.72
C TYR A 127 8.09 -33.27 27.89
#